data_AF-A0A251XGE3-F1
#
_entry.id   AF-A0A251XGE3-F1
#
_cell.length_a   1.000
_cell.length_b   1.000
_cell.length_c   1.000
_cell.angle_alpha   90.00
_cell.angle_beta   90.00
_cell.angle_gamma   90.00
#
_symmetry.space_group_name_H-M   'P 1'
#
loop_
_entity.id
_entity.type
_entity.pdbx_description
1 polymer ?
#
loop_
_entity_poly.entity_id
_entity_poly.type
_entity_poly.pdbx_seq_one_letter_code
_entity_poly.pdbx_strand_id
1 'polypeptide(L)' 'MRGYDRVLRIGWTLADLEGASSPDADHLGRALLLRGAS' A
#
# COMPACT_ATOMS: atom_id res chain seq x y z
N MET A 1 -14.59 4.39 5.84
CA MET A 1 -13.55 5.20 5.17
C MET A 1 -12.13 4.92 5.66
N ARG A 2 -11.84 4.87 6.97
CA ARG A 2 -10.46 4.72 7.52
C ARG A 2 -9.60 3.54 7.02
N GLY A 3 -10.21 2.41 6.66
CA GLY A 3 -9.47 1.23 6.20
C GLY A 3 -8.80 1.41 4.84
N TYR A 4 -9.42 2.21 3.97
CA TYR A 4 -8.88 2.56 2.65
C TYR A 4 -7.68 3.50 2.80
N ASP A 5 -7.78 4.50 3.68
CA ASP A 5 -6.69 5.46 3.93
C ASP A 5 -5.41 4.78 4.44
N ARG A 6 -5.54 3.71 5.25
CA ARG A 6 -4.40 2.94 5.75
C ARG A 6 -3.74 2.10 4.66
N VAL A 7 -4.52 1.46 3.80
CA VAL A 7 -4.00 0.70 2.65
C VAL A 7 -3.26 1.64 1.71
N LEU A 8 -3.84 2.81 1.42
CA LEU A 8 -3.20 3.80 0.57
C LEU A 8 -1.87 4.30 1.16
N ARG A 9 -1.80 4.52 2.48
CA ARG A 9 -0.56 4.91 3.16
C ARG A 9 0.54 3.85 3.00
N ILE A 10 0.22 2.58 3.24
CA ILE A 10 1.19 1.47 3.10
C ILE A 10 1.60 1.32 1.63
N GLY A 11 0.65 1.45 0.70
CA GLY A 11 0.93 1.43 -0.74
C GLY A 11 1.94 2.50 -1.15
N TRP A 12 1.78 3.74 -0.67
CA TRP A 12 2.75 4.81 -0.90
C TRP A 12 4.12 4.52 -0.30
N THR A 13 4.18 3.98 0.92
CA THR A 13 5.47 3.58 1.50
C THR A 13 6.18 2.54 0.65
N LEU A 14 5.46 1.55 0.12
CA LEU A 14 6.05 0.54 -0.77
C LEU A 14 6.53 1.19 -2.08
N ALA A 15 5.75 2.11 -2.66
CA ALA A 15 6.13 2.83 -3.87
C ALA A 15 7.38 3.69 -3.67
N ASP A 16 7.49 4.38 -2.54
CA ASP A 16 8.66 5.18 -2.18
C ASP A 16 9.92 4.31 -2.06
N LEU A 17 9.80 3.10 -1.48
CA LEU A 17 10.91 2.16 -1.35
C LEU A 17 11.38 1.62 -2.70
N GLU A 18 10.47 1.49 -3.67
CA GLU A 18 10.78 1.04 -5.03
C GLU A 18 11.11 2.21 -5.99
N GLY A 19 11.05 3.46 -5.51
CA GLY A 19 11.28 4.66 -6.33
C GLY A 19 10.20 4.91 -7.38
N ALA A 20 9.01 4.34 -7.19
CA ALA A 20 7.89 4.50 -8.09
C ALA A 20 7.22 5.88 -7.89
N SER A 21 6.81 6.50 -9.01
CA SER A 21 6.13 7.81 -8.98
C SER A 21 4.69 7.75 -8.43
N SER A 22 4.12 6.55 -8.36
CA SER A 22 2.80 6.29 -7.79
C SER A 22 2.67 4.80 -7.41
N PRO A 23 1.88 4.45 -6.38
CA PRO A 23 1.57 3.06 -6.09
C PRO A 23 0.76 2.43 -7.23
N ASP A 24 1.16 1.24 -7.63
CA ASP A 24 0.42 0.40 -8.58
C ASP A 24 -0.33 -0.74 -7.87
N ALA A 25 -0.92 -1.65 -8.67
CA ALA A 25 -1.67 -2.79 -8.17
C ALA A 25 -0.85 -3.73 -7.27
N ASP A 26 0.45 -3.89 -7.51
CA ASP A 26 1.31 -4.77 -6.73
C ASP A 26 1.58 -4.16 -5.34
N HIS A 27 1.84 -2.86 -5.30
CA HIS A 27 1.99 -2.10 -4.05
C HIS A 27 0.70 -2.19 -3.20
N LEU A 28 -0.46 -2.02 -3.84
CA LEU A 28 -1.75 -2.11 -3.16
C LEU A 28 -2.10 -3.54 -2.72
N GLY A 29 -1.77 -4.55 -3.54
CA GLY A 29 -1.94 -5.96 -3.19
C GLY A 29 -1.13 -6.35 -1.96
N ARG A 30 0.15 -5.94 -1.90
CA ARG A 30 1.02 -6.13 -0.73
C ARG A 30 0.49 -5.38 0.50
N ALA A 31 0.03 -4.14 0.33
CA ALA A 31 -0.56 -3.35 1.41
C ALA A 31 -1.82 -3.98 2.02
N LEU A 32 -2.67 -4.59 1.18
CA LEU A 32 -3.85 -5.34 1.62
C LEU A 32 -3.46 -6.61 2.39
N LEU A 33 -2.47 -7.36 1.93
CA LEU A 33 -1.95 -8.55 2.61
C LEU A 33 -1.41 -8.21 4.01
N LEU A 34 -0.57 -7.17 4.11
CA LEU A 34 0.01 -6.71 5.38
C LEU A 34 -1.07 -6.26 6.38
N ARG A 35 -2.21 -5.76 5.89
CA ARG A 35 -3.34 -5.35 6.72
C ARG A 35 -4.27 -6.52 7.11
N GLY A 36 -4.34 -7.56 6.28
CA GLY A 36 -5.16 -8.75 6.54
C GLY A 36 -4.46 -9.79 7.43
N ALA A 37 -3.13 -9.70 7.58
CA ALA A 37 -2.33 -10.56 8.46
C ALA A 37 -2.36 -10.14 9.95
N SER A 38 -3.37 -9.34 10.37
CA SER A 38 -3.54 -8.82 11.73
C SER A 38 -4.77 -9.39 12.40
#